data_AF-A0A840BK70-F1
#
_entry.id   AF-A0A840BK70-F1
#
_cell.length_a   1.000
_cell.length_b   1.000
_cell.length_c   1.000
_cell.angle_alpha   90.00
_cell.angle_beta   90.00
_cell.angle_gamma   90.00
#
_symmetry.space_group_name_H-M   'P 1'
#
loop_
_entity.id
_entity.type
_entity.pdbx_description
1 polymer ?
#
loop_
_entity_poly.entity_id
_entity_poly.type
_entity_poly.pdbx_seq_one_letter_code
_entity_poly.pdbx_strand_id
1 'polypeptide(L)'
;MSASEHRFIVLLRCDRPPDELVPEWPGHPAIALWDVPHPEVGDGSPAAIAHGFNHLFMELHHRIDLFVQLPLAALDRLAGTRHLKDIEAAGTLKTV
;
A
#
# COMPACT_ATOMS: atom_id res chain seq x y z
N MET A 1 -19.50 17.38 16.35
CA MET A 1 -19.36 15.93 16.07
C MET A 1 -18.22 15.78 15.09
N SER A 2 -17.04 15.43 15.59
CA SER A 2 -15.79 15.32 14.83
C SER A 2 -15.87 14.06 13.96
N ALA A 3 -16.13 14.24 12.67
CA ALA A 3 -15.91 13.18 11.70
C ALA A 3 -14.39 12.98 11.60
N SER A 4 -13.97 11.73 11.73
CA SER A 4 -12.59 11.25 11.85
C SER A 4 -11.60 12.02 10.97
N GLU A 5 -10.66 12.74 11.59
CA GLU A 5 -9.58 13.48 10.92
C GLU A 5 -8.49 12.53 10.38
N HIS A 6 -8.83 11.61 9.48
CA HIS A 6 -7.82 10.83 8.78
C HIS A 6 -7.18 11.71 7.71
N ARG A 7 -5.89 12.03 7.86
CA ARG A 7 -5.10 12.80 6.87
C ARG A 7 -4.54 11.93 5.76
N PHE A 8 -4.32 10.63 6.04
CA PHE A 8 -3.68 9.66 5.17
C PHE A 8 -4.43 8.33 5.23
N ILE A 9 -4.63 7.69 4.08
CA ILE A 9 -5.19 6.34 3.94
C ILE A 9 -4.31 5.55 2.99
N VAL A 10 -3.95 4.33 3.38
CA VAL A 10 -3.21 3.39 2.52
C VAL A 10 -4.10 2.16 2.33
N LEU A 11 -4.32 1.77 1.09
CA LEU A 11 -5.09 0.58 0.75
C LEU A 11 -4.18 -0.42 0.04
N LEU A 12 -4.17 -1.65 0.55
CA LEU A 12 -3.56 -2.76 -0.15
C LEU A 12 -4.51 -3.26 -1.25
N ARG A 13 -4.00 -3.41 -2.46
CA ARG A 13 -4.76 -3.91 -3.61
C ARG A 13 -4.05 -5.14 -4.18
N CYS A 14 -4.75 -6.27 -4.14
CA CYS A 14 -4.28 -7.55 -4.62
C CYS A 14 -5.14 -7.93 -5.83
N ASP A 15 -4.54 -8.04 -7.02
CA ASP A 15 -5.15 -8.52 -8.27
C ASP A 15 -6.57 -7.98 -8.56
N ARG A 16 -6.76 -6.67 -8.42
CA ARG A 16 -8.05 -6.01 -8.66
C ARG A 16 -8.12 -5.45 -10.08
N PRO A 17 -9.27 -5.57 -10.79
CA PRO A 17 -9.43 -4.93 -12.08
C PRO A 17 -9.28 -3.40 -11.92
N PRO A 18 -8.60 -2.72 -12.88
CA PRO A 18 -8.17 -1.31 -12.75
C PRO A 18 -9.31 -0.30 -12.60
N ASP A 19 -10.54 -0.73 -12.87
CA ASP A 19 -11.80 0.02 -12.91
C ASP A 19 -12.62 -0.04 -11.60
N GLU A 20 -12.16 -0.73 -10.56
CA GLU A 20 -12.85 -0.71 -9.27
C GLU A 20 -12.61 0.60 -8.51
N LEU A 21 -13.70 1.31 -8.21
CA LEU A 21 -13.67 2.61 -7.55
C LEU A 21 -13.17 2.51 -6.11
N VAL A 22 -12.26 3.42 -5.74
CA VAL A 22 -11.86 3.61 -4.34
C VAL A 22 -13.02 4.25 -3.58
N PRO A 23 -13.35 3.79 -2.35
CA PRO A 23 -14.40 4.42 -1.55
C PRO A 23 -14.14 5.91 -1.34
N GLU A 24 -15.19 6.72 -1.34
CA GLU A 24 -15.09 8.12 -0.93
C GLU A 24 -14.90 8.20 0.59
N TRP A 25 -13.82 8.86 1.02
CA TRP A 25 -13.49 9.03 2.43
C TRP A 25 -13.82 10.44 2.91
N PRO A 26 -14.57 10.59 4.02
CA PRO A 26 -14.81 11.90 4.63
C PRO A 26 -13.50 12.65 4.89
N GLY A 27 -13.46 13.95 4.59
CA GLY A 27 -12.26 14.77 4.76
C GLY A 27 -11.25 14.68 3.60
N HIS A 28 -11.50 13.85 2.58
CA HIS A 28 -10.66 13.71 1.39
C HIS A 28 -9.17 13.54 1.73
N PRO A 29 -8.77 12.49 2.47
CA PRO A 29 -7.37 12.23 2.79
C PRO A 29 -6.48 12.10 1.54
N ALA A 30 -5.17 12.19 1.74
CA ALA A 30 -4.24 11.65 0.75
C ALA A 30 -4.31 10.12 0.78
N ILE A 31 -4.55 9.51 -0.39
CA ILE A 31 -4.74 8.06 -0.53
C ILE A 31 -3.55 7.47 -1.31
N ALA A 32 -2.95 6.40 -0.78
CA ALA A 32 -2.00 5.54 -1.49
C ALA A 32 -2.64 4.19 -1.79
N LEU A 33 -2.36 3.66 -2.98
CA LEU A 33 -2.79 2.33 -3.41
C LEU A 33 -1.53 1.48 -3.55
N TRP A 34 -1.37 0.47 -2.71
CA TRP A 34 -0.25 -0.46 -2.83
C TRP A 34 -0.70 -1.66 -3.63
N ASP A 35 -0.33 -1.68 -4.91
CA ASP A 35 -0.51 -2.83 -5.77
C ASP A 35 0.51 -3.90 -5.42
N VAL A 36 0.02 -5.10 -5.10
CA VAL A 36 0.82 -6.28 -4.80
C VAL A 36 0.27 -7.48 -5.57
N PRO A 37 1.14 -8.41 -6.03
CA PRO A 37 0.68 -9.64 -6.66
C PRO A 37 -0.05 -10.52 -5.64
N HIS A 38 -1.01 -11.33 -6.12
CA HIS A 38 -1.65 -12.33 -5.27
C HIS A 38 -0.63 -13.36 -4.76
N PRO A 39 -0.63 -13.71 -3.46
CA PRO A 39 0.39 -14.59 -2.90
C PRO A 39 0.27 -16.05 -3.36
N GLU A 40 -0.84 -16.42 -3.99
CA GLU A 40 -1.07 -17.76 -4.56
C GLU A 40 -0.63 -17.87 -6.03
N VAL A 41 0.17 -16.92 -6.52
CA VAL A 41 0.71 -16.95 -7.90
C VAL A 41 1.78 -18.05 -8.03
N GLY A 42 1.64 -18.92 -9.02
CA GLY A 42 2.60 -20.00 -9.31
C GLY A 42 1.94 -21.30 -9.76
N ASP A 43 2.57 -22.43 -9.46
CA ASP A 43 2.07 -23.78 -9.77
C ASP A 43 1.07 -24.33 -8.73
N GLY A 44 0.72 -23.52 -7.73
CA GLY A 44 -0.20 -23.89 -6.65
C GLY A 44 0.40 -24.86 -5.62
N SER A 45 1.69 -25.19 -5.70
CA SER A 45 2.34 -26.01 -4.69
C SER A 45 2.40 -25.30 -3.34
N PRO A 46 2.39 -26.03 -2.20
CA PRO A 46 2.55 -25.43 -0.88
C PRO A 46 3.81 -24.56 -0.74
N ALA A 47 4.88 -24.93 -1.45
CA ALA A 47 6.13 -24.17 -1.48
C ALA A 47 5.99 -22.85 -2.25
N ALA A 48 5.33 -22.86 -3.42
CA ALA A 48 5.08 -21.65 -4.20
C ALA A 48 4.18 -20.67 -3.43
N ILE A 49 3.12 -21.18 -2.80
CA ILE A 49 2.22 -20.36 -1.97
C ILE A 49 2.99 -19.75 -0.78
N ALA A 50 3.77 -20.56 -0.05
CA ALA A 50 4.56 -20.06 1.07
C ALA A 50 5.57 -18.98 0.64
N HIS A 51 6.18 -19.15 -0.54
CA HIS A 51 7.07 -18.15 -1.12
C HIS A 51 6.34 -16.84 -1.45
N GLY A 52 5.17 -16.91 -2.09
CA GLY A 52 4.37 -15.74 -2.43
C GLY A 52 3.90 -14.96 -1.20
N PHE A 53 3.46 -15.64 -0.13
CA PHE A 53 3.14 -15.00 1.14
C PHE A 53 4.35 -14.34 1.81
N ASN A 54 5.52 -14.99 1.78
CA ASN A 54 6.74 -14.40 2.34
C ASN A 54 7.17 -13.16 1.56
N HIS A 55 7.05 -13.19 0.24
CA HIS A 55 7.31 -12.03 -0.62
C HIS A 55 6.36 -10.86 -0.29
N LEU A 56 5.05 -11.13 -0.23
CA LEU A 56 4.04 -10.14 0.17
C LEU A 56 4.34 -9.53 1.54
N PHE A 57 4.72 -10.37 2.51
CA PHE A 57 5.07 -9.91 3.86
C PHE A 57 6.28 -8.98 3.83
N MET A 58 7.36 -9.33 3.12
CA MET A 58 8.55 -8.47 3.00
C MET A 58 8.24 -7.12 2.37
N GLU A 59 7.45 -7.10 1.30
CA GLU A 59 7.08 -5.87 0.59
C GLU A 59 6.20 -4.95 1.46
N LEU A 60 5.21 -5.52 2.14
CA LEU A 60 4.35 -4.78 3.06
C LEU A 60 5.13 -4.26 4.27
N HIS A 61 5.98 -5.09 4.87
CA HIS A 61 6.80 -4.69 6.01
C HIS A 61 7.66 -3.48 5.64
N HIS A 62 8.37 -3.55 4.52
CA HIS A 62 9.22 -2.45 4.06
C HIS A 62 8.43 -1.14 3.85
N ARG A 63 7.28 -1.22 3.18
CA ARG A 63 6.43 -0.04 2.94
C ARG A 63 5.85 0.55 4.23
N ILE A 64 5.42 -0.29 5.17
CA ILE A 64 4.92 0.15 6.47
C ILE A 64 6.03 0.83 7.26
N ASP A 65 7.23 0.26 7.28
CA ASP A 65 8.39 0.84 7.96
C ASP A 65 8.74 2.22 7.43
N LEU A 66 8.73 2.40 6.11
CA LEU A 66 8.95 3.71 5.49
C LEU A 66 7.83 4.69 5.86
N PHE A 67 6.58 4.24 5.87
CA PHE A 67 5.42 5.08 6.18
C PHE A 67 5.45 5.58 7.64
N VAL A 68 5.77 4.73 8.61
CA VAL A 68 5.80 5.12 10.04
C VAL A 68 6.99 6.04 10.37
N GLN A 69 8.02 6.07 9.52
CA GLN A 69 9.16 6.98 9.66
C GLN A 69 8.88 8.40 9.14
N LEU A 70 7.76 8.62 8.43
CA LEU A 70 7.41 9.95 7.94
C LEU A 70 7.06 10.90 9.10
N PRO A 71 7.51 12.17 9.06
CA PRO A 71 7.12 13.18 10.05
C PRO A 71 5.71 13.71 9.75
N LEU A 72 4.68 12.86 9.88
CA LEU A 72 3.30 13.12 9.43
C LEU A 72 2.70 14.43 9.94
N ALA A 73 3.07 14.87 11.14
CA ALA A 73 2.61 16.13 11.72
C ALA A 73 3.13 17.38 10.99
N ALA A 74 4.31 17.28 10.37
CA ALA A 74 4.97 18.36 9.65
C ALA A 74 4.63 18.38 8.15
N LEU A 75 4.00 17.31 7.64
CA LEU A 75 3.66 17.20 6.22
C LEU A 75 2.32 17.87 5.92
N ASP A 76 2.32 18.80 4.98
CA ASP A 76 1.10 19.25 4.32
C ASP A 76 0.54 18.15 3.40
N ARG A 77 -0.66 18.39 2.86
CA ARG A 77 -1.36 17.40 2.02
C ARG A 77 -0.57 17.04 0.75
N LEU A 78 0.07 18.02 0.10
CA LEU A 78 0.78 17.80 -1.15
C LEU A 78 2.07 17.01 -0.92
N ALA A 79 2.84 17.41 0.10
CA ALA A 79 4.05 16.72 0.52
C ALA A 79 3.75 15.30 0.98
N GLY A 80 2.71 15.11 1.81
CA GLY A 80 2.27 13.79 2.24
C GLY A 80 1.81 12.90 1.08
N THR A 81 1.06 13.44 0.11
CA THR A 81 0.68 12.70 -1.11
C THR A 81 1.91 12.26 -1.92
N ARG A 82 2.94 13.12 -2.01
CA ARG A 82 4.18 12.80 -2.70
C ARG A 82 4.95 11.68 -2.01
N HIS A 83 5.13 11.77 -0.68
CA HIS A 83 5.80 10.71 0.07
C HIS A 83 5.08 9.36 -0.01
N LEU A 84 3.74 9.37 0.00
CA LEU A 84 2.94 8.16 -0.19
C LEU A 84 3.23 7.50 -1.56
N LYS A 85 3.35 8.29 -2.64
CA LYS A 85 3.73 7.78 -3.97
C LYS A 85 5.17 7.25 -4.02
N ASP A 86 6.09 7.90 -3.30
CA ASP A 86 7.49 7.44 -3.24
C ASP A 86 7.58 6.07 -2.54
N ILE A 87 6.80 5.85 -1.48
CA ILE A 87 6.72 4.56 -0.77
C ILE A 87 6.09 3.47 -1.64
N GLU A 88 5.06 3.80 -2.41
CA GLU A 88 4.44 2.88 -3.38
C GLU A 88 5.48 2.36 -4.39
N ALA A 89 6.27 3.27 -4.96
CA ALA A 89 7.32 2.96 -5.93
C ALA A 89 8.51 2.18 -5.35
N ALA A 90 8.80 2.31 -4.04
CA ALA A 90 9.90 1.62 -3.39
C ALA A 90 9.69 0.10 -3.27
N GLY A 91 8.44 -0.38 -3.38
CA GLY A 91 8.10 -1.78 -3.08
C GLY A 91 8.16 -2.75 -4.25
N THR A 92 8.33 -2.34 -5.51
CA THR A 92 8.28 -3.27 -6.65
C THR A 92 9.54 -4.15 -6.73
N LEU A 93 9.59 -5.18 -5.89
CA LEU A 93 10.49 -6.31 -6.07
C LEU A 93 10.08 -7.01 -7.36
N LYS A 94 10.92 -6.91 -8.38
CA LYS A 94 10.73 -7.62 -9.64
C LYS A 94 10.94 -9.11 -9.38
N THR A 95 9.89 -9.89 -9.57
CA THR A 95 9.96 -11.36 -9.67
C THR A 95 10.91 -11.73 -10.82
N VAL A 96 11.90 -12.59 -10.53
CA VAL A 96 12.74 -13.26 -11.53
C VAL A 96 12.10 -14.58 -11.91
#